data_AF-Q0FLN8-F1
#
_entry.id   AF-Q0FLN8-F1
#
_cell.length_a   1.000
_cell.length_b   1.000
_cell.length_c   1.000
_cell.angle_alpha   90.00
_cell.angle_beta   90.00
_cell.angle_gamma   90.00
#
_symmetry.space_group_name_H-M   'P 1'
#
loop_
_entity.id
_entity.type
_entity.pdbx_description
1 polymer ?
#
loop_
_entity_poly.entity_id
_entity_poly.type
_entity_poly.pdbx_seq_one_letter_code
_entity_poly.pdbx_strand_id
1 'polypeptide(L)'
;MTHTRAALLQYRGLVGVFLLLGLAYLVAPLAETRFWPVTTPFERTAVRSVQDGAAVELQGSAVKLRGGCKYRGIEVFLGARGNGVRIPGAHFKDRPQERGEGVQSWERLYIPVPEFMIEQTFADVLSACYRGERYLTRTHFW
;
A
#
# COMPACT_ATOMS: atom_id res chain seq x y z
N MET A 1 51.64 -12.33 -15.14
CA MET A 1 50.33 -12.39 -15.83
C MET A 1 49.18 -12.94 -14.95
N THR A 2 49.40 -13.21 -13.67
CA THR A 2 48.39 -13.76 -12.74
C THR A 2 47.54 -12.68 -12.04
N HIS A 3 48.11 -11.50 -11.75
CA HIS A 3 47.43 -10.42 -11.04
C HIS A 3 46.25 -9.79 -11.82
N THR A 4 46.29 -9.76 -13.16
CA THR A 4 45.22 -9.18 -13.99
C THR A 4 43.96 -10.05 -14.06
N ARG A 5 44.09 -11.38 -14.00
CA ARG A 5 42.93 -12.29 -14.01
C ARG A 5 42.15 -12.28 -12.68
N ALA A 6 42.86 -12.18 -11.55
CA ALA A 6 42.24 -12.09 -10.23
C ALA A 6 41.45 -10.77 -10.07
N ALA A 7 42.01 -9.65 -10.52
CA ALA A 7 41.35 -8.35 -10.50
C ALA A 7 40.08 -8.34 -11.37
N LEU A 8 40.10 -8.96 -12.56
CA LEU A 8 38.92 -9.07 -13.43
C LEU A 8 37.80 -9.94 -12.82
N LEU A 9 38.14 -11.01 -12.08
CA LEU A 9 37.17 -11.83 -11.37
C LEU A 9 36.52 -11.10 -10.19
N GLN A 10 37.33 -10.35 -9.41
CA GLN A 10 36.81 -9.49 -8.33
C GLN A 10 35.90 -8.38 -8.86
N TYR A 11 36.27 -7.74 -9.97
CA TYR A 11 35.46 -6.69 -10.57
C TYR A 11 34.12 -7.22 -11.11
N ARG A 12 34.13 -8.40 -11.75
CA ARG A 12 32.91 -9.11 -12.18
C ARG A 12 32.02 -9.51 -11.00
N GLY A 13 32.62 -9.98 -9.90
CA GLY A 13 31.90 -10.29 -8.67
C GLY A 13 31.22 -9.06 -8.07
N LEU A 14 31.93 -7.93 -7.98
CA LEU A 14 31.39 -6.67 -7.48
C LEU A 14 30.25 -6.15 -8.36
N VAL A 15 30.43 -6.13 -9.69
CA VAL A 15 29.38 -5.73 -10.62
C VAL A 15 28.14 -6.63 -10.48
N GLY A 16 28.33 -7.94 -10.33
CA GLY A 16 27.25 -8.88 -10.08
C GLY A 16 26.48 -8.57 -8.79
N VAL A 17 27.19 -8.27 -7.69
CA VAL A 17 26.57 -7.88 -6.41
C VAL A 17 25.79 -6.57 -6.54
N PHE A 18 26.34 -5.55 -7.21
CA PHE A 18 25.64 -4.29 -7.42
C PHE A 18 24.40 -4.45 -8.29
N LEU A 19 24.44 -5.28 -9.33
CA LEU A 19 23.27 -5.59 -10.15
C LEU A 19 22.20 -6.33 -9.35
N LEU A 20 22.58 -7.30 -8.51
CA LEU A 20 21.64 -8.00 -7.63
C LEU A 20 21.01 -7.07 -6.59
N LEU A 21 21.79 -6.19 -5.98
CA LEU A 21 21.27 -5.17 -5.04
C LEU A 21 20.35 -4.17 -5.74
N GLY A 22 20.71 -3.74 -6.95
CA GLY A 22 19.85 -2.87 -7.78
C GLY A 22 18.53 -3.53 -8.15
N LEU A 23 18.56 -4.81 -8.54
CA LEU A 23 17.35 -5.58 -8.85
C LEU A 23 16.49 -5.79 -7.59
N ALA A 24 17.11 -6.15 -6.46
CA ALA A 24 16.40 -6.30 -5.20
C ALA A 24 15.73 -4.99 -4.77
N TYR A 25 16.39 -3.85 -4.96
CA TYR A 25 15.83 -2.54 -4.68
C TYR A 25 14.60 -2.22 -5.55
N LEU A 26 14.63 -2.59 -6.83
CA LEU A 26 13.50 -2.41 -7.75
C LEU A 26 12.30 -3.32 -7.44
N VAL A 27 12.56 -4.55 -6.97
CA VAL A 27 11.52 -5.55 -6.68
C VAL A 27 10.98 -5.45 -5.24
N ALA A 28 11.75 -4.90 -4.31
CA ALA A 28 11.39 -4.76 -2.91
C ALA A 28 9.98 -4.16 -2.66
N PRO A 29 9.52 -3.11 -3.35
CA PRO A 29 8.20 -2.54 -3.11
C PRO A 29 7.06 -3.52 -3.42
N LEU A 30 7.17 -4.26 -4.52
CA LEU A 30 6.19 -5.28 -4.93
C LEU A 30 6.18 -6.46 -3.95
N ALA A 31 7.37 -6.92 -3.53
CA ALA A 31 7.50 -7.99 -2.55
C ALA A 31 6.96 -7.58 -1.16
N GLU A 32 7.21 -6.34 -0.73
CA GLU A 32 6.71 -5.80 0.55
C GLU A 32 5.18 -5.87 0.62
N THR A 33 4.48 -5.46 -0.44
CA THR A 33 3.01 -5.42 -0.41
C THR A 33 2.35 -6.79 -0.19
N ARG A 34 2.98 -7.86 -0.68
CA ARG A 34 2.40 -9.21 -0.71
C ARG A 34 2.90 -10.10 0.42
N PHE A 35 4.19 -10.03 0.73
CA PHE A 35 4.83 -10.88 1.74
C PHE A 35 4.98 -10.19 3.09
N TRP A 36 4.95 -8.84 3.12
CA TRP A 36 5.13 -8.07 4.34
C TRP A 36 4.16 -6.87 4.43
N PRO A 37 2.84 -7.12 4.46
CA PRO A 37 1.83 -6.07 4.54
C PRO A 37 1.96 -5.23 5.83
N VAL A 38 1.61 -3.95 5.76
CA VAL A 38 1.55 -3.06 6.93
C VAL A 38 0.23 -3.23 7.68
N THR A 39 -0.84 -3.49 6.95
CA THR A 39 -2.21 -3.67 7.45
C THR A 39 -2.83 -4.92 6.85
N THR A 40 -3.71 -5.60 7.58
CA THR A 40 -4.56 -6.64 7.00
C THR A 40 -5.56 -6.03 6.02
N PRO A 41 -6.28 -6.87 5.25
CA PRO A 41 -7.46 -6.41 4.54
C PRO A 41 -8.47 -5.75 5.48
N PHE A 42 -9.22 -4.79 4.94
CA PHE A 42 -10.28 -4.04 5.58
C PHE A 42 -11.54 -4.90 5.68
N GLU A 43 -11.92 -5.20 6.91
CA GLU A 43 -13.18 -5.84 7.24
C GLU A 43 -14.27 -4.77 7.26
N ARG A 44 -14.98 -4.68 6.14
CA ARG A 44 -16.11 -3.78 5.96
C ARG A 44 -17.29 -4.24 6.82
N THR A 45 -17.78 -3.36 7.67
CA THR A 45 -18.91 -3.60 8.58
C THR A 45 -20.19 -2.93 8.13
N ALA A 46 -20.09 -1.77 7.46
CA ALA A 46 -21.23 -1.08 6.88
C ALA A 46 -20.86 -0.30 5.61
N VAL A 47 -21.87 -0.10 4.77
CA VAL A 47 -21.83 0.74 3.56
C VAL A 47 -23.01 1.68 3.64
N ARG A 48 -22.76 2.97 3.38
CA ARG A 48 -23.81 3.97 3.34
C ARG A 48 -23.66 4.83 2.09
N SER A 49 -24.72 4.90 1.29
CA SER A 49 -24.81 5.90 0.23
C SER A 49 -24.95 7.32 0.79
N VAL A 50 -24.22 8.26 0.20
CA VAL A 50 -24.24 9.69 0.52
C VAL A 50 -24.28 10.52 -0.77
N GLN A 51 -24.61 11.81 -0.65
CA GLN A 51 -24.73 12.73 -1.80
C GLN A 51 -25.67 12.19 -2.88
N ASP A 52 -26.90 11.83 -2.47
CA ASP A 52 -27.96 11.35 -3.38
C ASP A 52 -27.55 10.17 -4.27
N GLY A 53 -26.65 9.29 -3.80
CA GLY A 53 -26.20 8.13 -4.56
C GLY A 53 -24.86 8.31 -5.28
N ALA A 54 -24.28 9.50 -5.29
CA ALA A 54 -23.04 9.79 -6.02
C ALA A 54 -21.77 9.29 -5.30
N ALA A 55 -21.84 9.04 -4.00
CA ALA A 55 -20.71 8.62 -3.20
C ALA A 55 -21.11 7.60 -2.12
N VAL A 56 -20.11 6.93 -1.56
CA VAL A 56 -20.28 6.01 -0.42
C VAL A 56 -19.38 6.37 0.75
N GLU A 57 -19.88 6.10 1.94
CA GLU A 57 -19.10 6.04 3.17
C GLU A 57 -19.03 4.60 3.67
N LEU A 58 -17.82 4.08 3.84
CA LEU A 58 -17.57 2.75 4.39
C LEU A 58 -17.17 2.83 5.85
N GLN A 59 -17.65 1.85 6.63
CA GLN A 59 -17.22 1.57 7.99
C GLN A 59 -16.52 0.23 8.05
N GLY A 60 -15.52 0.11 8.91
CA GLY A 60 -14.80 -1.14 9.04
C GLY A 60 -13.53 -1.03 9.86
N SER A 61 -12.78 -2.12 9.86
CA SER A 61 -11.55 -2.22 10.63
C SER A 61 -10.49 -3.06 9.92
N ALA A 62 -9.24 -2.87 10.30
CA ALA A 62 -8.11 -3.66 9.84
C ALA A 62 -7.06 -3.71 10.94
N VAL A 63 -6.22 -4.74 10.96
CA VAL A 63 -5.14 -4.88 11.92
C VAL A 63 -3.85 -4.32 11.33
N LYS A 64 -3.24 -3.37 12.03
CA LYS A 64 -1.89 -2.90 11.72
C LYS A 64 -0.87 -3.87 12.28
N LEU A 65 -0.09 -4.46 11.38
CA LEU A 65 0.87 -5.54 11.66
C LEU A 65 2.28 -5.02 11.95
N ARG A 66 2.57 -3.76 11.63
CA ARG A 66 3.92 -3.18 11.75
C ARG A 66 3.93 -1.88 12.54
N GLY A 67 4.67 -1.88 13.64
CA GLY A 67 4.99 -0.68 14.42
C GLY A 67 5.88 0.29 13.66
N GLY A 68 5.80 1.58 14.02
CA GLY A 68 6.63 2.64 13.42
C GLY A 68 6.17 3.12 12.03
N CYS A 69 5.31 2.37 11.33
CA CYS A 69 4.68 2.83 10.09
C CYS A 69 3.60 3.87 10.39
N LYS A 70 3.64 5.01 9.69
CA LYS A 70 2.61 6.07 9.79
C LYS A 70 1.66 5.99 8.61
N TYR A 71 0.36 6.05 8.88
CA TYR A 71 -0.67 6.14 7.84
C TYR A 71 -0.48 7.44 7.05
N ARG A 72 -0.64 7.39 5.72
CA ARG A 72 -0.50 8.57 4.85
C ARG A 72 -1.71 8.81 3.97
N GLY A 73 -2.42 7.77 3.59
CA GLY A 73 -3.52 7.91 2.64
C GLY A 73 -4.10 6.57 2.23
N ILE A 74 -5.12 6.66 1.40
CA ILE A 74 -5.75 5.55 0.73
C ILE A 74 -5.86 5.90 -0.75
N GLU A 75 -5.60 4.94 -1.61
CA GLU A 75 -5.86 5.04 -3.04
C GLU A 75 -6.91 4.01 -3.39
N VAL A 76 -8.00 4.45 -4.01
CA VAL A 76 -9.07 3.58 -4.48
C VAL A 76 -9.04 3.57 -6.00
N PHE A 77 -9.31 2.41 -6.57
CA PHE A 77 -9.26 2.17 -8.00
C PHE A 77 -10.52 1.42 -8.42
N LEU A 78 -11.03 1.73 -9.61
CA LEU A 78 -12.11 1.00 -10.26
C LEU A 78 -11.53 -0.05 -11.21
N GLY A 79 -12.01 -1.30 -11.11
CA GLY A 79 -11.60 -2.42 -11.96
C GLY A 79 -10.74 -3.43 -11.23
N ALA A 80 -9.95 -4.20 -11.99
CA ALA A 80 -9.09 -5.25 -11.45
C ALA A 80 -7.69 -4.71 -11.10
N ARG A 81 -7.04 -5.36 -10.13
CA ARG A 81 -5.69 -5.01 -9.70
C ARG A 81 -4.69 -5.09 -10.86
N GLY A 82 -3.88 -4.05 -11.03
CA GLY A 82 -2.91 -3.93 -12.13
C GLY A 82 -3.43 -3.23 -13.39
N ASN A 83 -4.76 -3.10 -13.56
CA ASN A 83 -5.37 -2.39 -14.70
C ASN A 83 -6.52 -1.46 -14.26
N GLY A 84 -6.58 -1.11 -12.98
CA GLY A 84 -7.64 -0.27 -12.43
C GLY A 84 -7.42 1.21 -12.68
N VAL A 85 -8.51 1.96 -12.84
CA VAL A 85 -8.50 3.42 -12.97
C VAL A 85 -8.58 4.04 -11.58
N ARG A 86 -7.63 4.92 -11.24
CA ARG A 86 -7.64 5.61 -9.95
C ARG A 86 -8.89 6.49 -9.82
N ILE A 87 -9.59 6.36 -8.70
CA ILE A 87 -10.69 7.25 -8.31
C ILE A 87 -10.10 8.36 -7.42
N PRO A 88 -10.01 9.61 -7.91
CA PRO A 88 -9.52 10.72 -7.10
C PRO A 88 -10.52 11.08 -5.99
N GLY A 89 -10.02 11.59 -4.87
CA GLY A 89 -10.87 12.13 -3.79
C GLY A 89 -11.34 11.12 -2.74
N ALA A 90 -10.94 9.84 -2.83
CA ALA A 90 -11.16 8.90 -1.73
C ALA A 90 -10.29 9.27 -0.52
N HIS A 91 -10.89 9.36 0.66
CA HIS A 91 -10.19 9.71 1.91
C HIS A 91 -11.00 9.29 3.14
N PHE A 92 -10.32 9.07 4.26
CA PHE A 92 -11.03 8.95 5.54
C PHE A 92 -11.38 10.34 6.06
N LYS A 93 -12.66 10.56 6.36
CA LYS A 93 -13.15 11.79 6.99
C LYS A 93 -12.84 11.82 8.49
N ASP A 94 -12.60 10.66 9.08
CA ASP A 94 -12.18 10.54 10.46
C ASP A 94 -10.67 10.36 10.54
N ARG A 95 -10.06 10.93 11.58
CA ARG A 95 -8.65 10.66 11.84
C ARG A 95 -8.53 9.17 12.18
N PRO A 96 -7.61 8.42 11.54
CA PRO A 96 -7.29 7.09 12.02
C PRO A 96 -6.92 7.23 13.50
N GLN A 97 -7.49 6.38 14.36
CA GLN A 97 -6.97 6.29 15.72
C GLN A 97 -5.56 5.71 15.61
N GLU A 98 -4.55 6.59 15.58
CA GLU A 98 -3.14 6.23 15.48
C GLU A 98 -2.70 5.54 16.78
N ARG A 99 -3.07 4.27 16.90
CA ARG A 99 -2.50 3.33 17.86
C ARG A 99 -1.35 2.60 17.17
N GLY A 100 -0.41 2.07 17.97
CA GLY A 100 0.82 1.42 17.51
C GLY A 100 0.58 0.27 16.54
N GLU A 101 0.75 -0.96 17.01
CA GLU A 101 0.25 -2.16 16.33
C GLU A 101 -1.14 -2.50 16.87
N GLY A 102 -1.93 -3.26 16.11
CA GLY A 102 -3.26 -3.72 16.52
C GLY A 102 -4.41 -3.17 15.67
N VAL A 103 -5.63 -3.35 16.15
CA VAL A 103 -6.86 -3.02 15.41
C VAL A 103 -6.97 -1.51 15.21
N GLN A 104 -7.18 -1.12 13.95
CA GLN A 104 -7.54 0.22 13.52
C GLN A 104 -8.97 0.18 13.00
N SER A 105 -9.81 1.08 13.49
CA SER A 105 -11.19 1.25 13.04
C SER A 105 -11.37 2.58 12.32
N TRP A 106 -12.22 2.58 11.30
CA TRP A 106 -12.59 3.76 10.55
C TRP A 106 -14.11 3.84 10.44
N GLU A 107 -14.67 4.99 10.78
CA GLU A 107 -16.12 5.20 10.82
C GLU A 107 -16.66 5.88 9.54
N ARG A 108 -15.80 6.58 8.78
CA ARG A 108 -16.20 7.28 7.55
C ARG A 108 -15.07 7.30 6.51
N LEU A 109 -14.92 6.19 5.79
CA LEU A 109 -14.12 6.17 4.56
C LEU A 109 -14.97 6.66 3.38
N TYR A 110 -14.72 7.87 2.91
CA TYR A 110 -15.43 8.45 1.78
C TYR A 110 -14.82 8.01 0.46
N ILE A 111 -15.66 7.54 -0.46
CA ILE A 111 -15.27 7.16 -1.82
C ILE A 111 -16.29 7.79 -2.79
N PRO A 112 -15.85 8.61 -3.76
CA PRO A 112 -16.74 9.29 -4.69
C PRO A 112 -17.16 8.36 -5.84
N VAL A 113 -17.84 7.27 -5.49
CA VAL A 113 -18.48 6.36 -6.44
C VAL A 113 -19.87 5.99 -5.95
N PRO A 114 -20.79 5.68 -6.88
CA PRO A 114 -22.07 5.08 -6.53
C PRO A 114 -21.92 3.75 -5.82
N GLU A 115 -22.88 3.42 -4.96
CA GLU A 115 -22.84 2.19 -4.14
C GLU A 115 -22.73 0.92 -4.97
N PHE A 116 -23.43 0.83 -6.10
CA PHE A 116 -23.37 -0.35 -6.97
C PHE A 116 -21.98 -0.60 -7.60
N MET A 117 -21.09 0.41 -7.59
CA MET A 117 -19.73 0.27 -8.11
C MET A 117 -18.72 -0.22 -7.07
N ILE A 118 -19.08 -0.24 -5.78
CA ILE A 118 -18.12 -0.53 -4.69
C ILE A 118 -17.48 -1.92 -4.83
N GLU A 119 -18.26 -2.92 -5.22
CA GLU A 119 -17.80 -4.30 -5.43
C GLU A 119 -16.84 -4.46 -6.62
N GLN A 120 -16.74 -3.42 -7.47
CA GLN A 120 -15.82 -3.36 -8.60
C GLN A 120 -14.60 -2.49 -8.28
N THR A 121 -14.43 -2.07 -7.02
CA THR A 121 -13.26 -1.29 -6.59
C THR A 121 -12.32 -2.12 -5.76
N PHE A 122 -11.04 -1.75 -5.81
CA PHE A 122 -10.06 -2.18 -4.83
C PHE A 122 -9.38 -0.97 -4.21
N ALA A 123 -8.82 -1.15 -3.02
CA ALA A 123 -8.10 -0.08 -2.34
C ALA A 123 -6.73 -0.52 -1.85
N ASP A 124 -5.80 0.42 -1.87
CA ASP A 124 -4.49 0.31 -1.26
C ASP A 124 -4.33 1.37 -0.17
N VAL A 125 -3.88 0.95 1.01
CA VAL A 125 -3.47 1.87 2.07
C VAL A 125 -2.00 2.24 1.88
N LEU A 126 -1.72 3.53 1.95
CA LEU A 126 -0.38 4.10 1.87
C LEU A 126 0.16 4.34 3.27
N SER A 127 1.32 3.75 3.57
CA SER A 127 2.01 3.92 4.84
C SER A 127 3.47 4.34 4.64
N ALA A 128 3.95 5.26 5.46
CA ALA A 128 5.37 5.62 5.53
C ALA A 128 6.04 4.82 6.64
N CYS A 129 6.80 3.78 6.28
CA CYS A 129 7.48 2.90 7.23
C CYS A 129 8.96 3.22 7.44
N TYR A 130 9.61 3.87 6.47
CA TYR A 130 11.05 4.12 6.48
C TYR A 130 11.36 5.62 6.64
N ARG A 131 12.58 5.95 7.07
CA ARG A 131 13.05 7.33 7.19
C ARG A 131 13.13 7.96 5.81
N GLY A 132 12.07 8.69 5.46
CA GLY A 132 11.91 9.36 4.18
C GLY A 132 10.50 9.09 3.65
N GLU A 133 9.63 10.10 3.76
CA GLU A 133 8.24 10.05 3.29
C GLU A 133 8.10 9.77 1.77
N ARG A 134 9.23 9.66 1.05
CA ARG A 134 9.31 9.32 -0.37
C ARG A 134 9.01 7.86 -0.69
N TYR A 135 9.24 6.94 0.26
CA TYR A 135 8.90 5.52 0.09
C TYR A 135 7.62 5.20 0.86
N LEU A 136 6.50 5.17 0.13
CA LEU A 136 5.22 4.73 0.66
C LEU A 136 5.07 3.23 0.41
N THR A 137 5.02 2.45 1.49
CA THR A 137 4.62 1.05 1.43
C THR A 137 3.13 1.02 1.15
N ARG A 138 2.76 0.38 0.04
CA ARG A 138 1.37 0.15 -0.34
C ARG A 138 0.93 -1.20 0.21
N THR A 139 -0.23 -1.27 0.84
CA THR A 139 -0.76 -2.56 1.31
C THR A 139 -2.15 -2.75 0.76
N HIS A 140 -2.43 -3.96 0.28
CA HIS A 140 -3.77 -4.32 -0.18
C HIS A 140 -4.76 -4.17 0.96
N PHE A 141 -5.85 -3.45 0.69
CA PHE A 141 -6.84 -3.15 1.69
C PHE A 141 -8.14 -3.91 1.44
N TRP A 142 -8.72 -3.89 0.24
CA TRP A 142 -9.79 -4.83 -0.14
C TRP A 142 -9.85 -4.98 -1.66
#